data_AF-A0AA96C6E7-F1
#
_entry.id   AF-A0AA96C6E7-F1
#
_cell.length_a   1.000
_cell.length_b   1.000
_cell.length_c   1.000
_cell.angle_alpha   90.00
_cell.angle_beta   90.00
_cell.angle_gamma   90.00
#
_symmetry.space_group_name_H-M   'P 1'
#
loop_
_entity.id
_entity.type
_entity.pdbx_description
1 polymer ?
#
loop_
_entity_poly.entity_id
_entity_poly.type
_entity_poly.pdbx_seq_one_letter_code
_entity_poly.pdbx_strand_id
1 'polypeptide(L)' 'EVMTGNFPNDPALKKHLVCFEKMAGFLDESGHHVKDVLIKEMAMKLGDEAKATQLYDKCFVDTGNVEEDVFKSA' A
#
# COMPACT_ATOMS: atom_id res chain seq x y z
N GLU A 1 6.96 6.30 -16.63
CA GLU A 1 5.49 6.31 -16.75
C GLU A 1 4.81 6.09 -15.39
N VAL A 2 5.22 5.12 -14.58
CA VAL A 2 4.70 4.95 -13.21
C VAL A 2 4.90 6.20 -12.33
N MET A 3 6.08 6.84 -12.40
CA MET A 3 6.38 8.06 -11.65
C MET A 3 5.62 9.32 -12.13
N THR A 4 4.89 9.24 -13.25
CA THR A 4 3.99 10.31 -13.69
C THR A 4 2.55 10.08 -13.25
N GLY A 5 2.31 9.09 -12.36
CA GLY A 5 0.99 8.71 -11.85
C GLY A 5 0.19 7.82 -12.80
N ASN A 6 0.79 7.35 -13.89
CA ASN A 6 0.15 6.38 -14.77
C ASN A 6 0.57 4.97 -14.36
N PHE A 7 -0.33 4.27 -13.67
CA PHE A 7 -0.16 2.88 -13.28
C PHE A 7 -0.89 1.99 -14.28
N PRO A 8 -0.21 1.49 -15.34
CA PRO A 8 -0.85 0.57 -16.27
C PRO A 8 -1.29 -0.68 -15.50
N ASN A 9 -2.42 -1.26 -15.88
CA ASN A 9 -2.92 -2.52 -15.30
C ASN A 9 -2.07 -3.70 -15.82
N ASP A 10 -0.80 -3.72 -15.42
CA ASP A 10 0.24 -4.63 -15.87
C ASP A 10 0.52 -5.69 -14.78
N PRO A 11 0.47 -6.99 -15.11
CA PRO A 11 0.73 -8.06 -14.13
C PRO A 11 2.13 -8.03 -13.52
N ALA A 12 3.15 -7.55 -14.24
CA ALA A 12 4.50 -7.45 -13.70
C ALA A 12 4.60 -6.29 -12.71
N LEU A 13 3.90 -5.18 -12.94
CA LEU A 13 3.80 -4.07 -11.99
C LEU A 13 3.14 -4.50 -10.68
N LYS A 14 2.02 -5.23 -10.73
CA LYS A 14 1.35 -5.73 -9.51
C LYS A 14 2.27 -6.61 -8.66
N LYS A 15 2.95 -7.56 -9.31
CA LYS A 15 3.94 -8.43 -8.65
C LYS A 15 5.11 -7.65 -8.05
N HIS A 16 5.58 -6.63 -8.77
CA HIS A 16 6.65 -5.77 -8.29
C HIS A 16 6.23 -4.99 -7.05
N LEU A 17 5.01 -4.43 -7.02
CA LEU A 17 4.50 -3.71 -5.85
C LEU A 17 4.36 -4.63 -4.64
N VAL A 18 3.83 -5.86 -4.79
CA VAL A 18 3.80 -6.84 -3.69
C VAL A 18 5.20 -7.13 -3.14
N CYS A 19 6.19 -7.27 -4.02
CA CYS A 19 7.58 -7.47 -3.61
C CYS A 19 8.13 -6.26 -2.84
N PHE A 20 7.88 -5.05 -3.35
CA PHE A 20 8.29 -3.80 -2.72
C PHE A 20 7.67 -3.63 -1.33
N GLU A 21 6.38 -3.86 -1.19
CA GLU A 21 5.68 -3.69 0.08
C GLU A 21 6.09 -4.71 1.14
N LYS A 22 6.37 -5.96 0.73
CA LYS A 22 6.99 -6.96 1.63
C LYS A 22 8.36 -6.49 2.12
N MET A 23 9.21 -5.96 1.23
CA MET A 23 10.52 -5.42 1.63
C MET A 23 10.39 -4.20 2.54
N ALA A 24 9.38 -3.36 2.34
CA ALA A 24 9.11 -2.20 3.19
C ALA A 24 8.50 -2.57 4.56
N GLY A 25 8.05 -3.82 4.73
CA GLY A 25 7.35 -4.27 5.93
C GLY A 25 5.89 -3.83 6.01
N PHE A 26 5.30 -3.42 4.88
CA PHE A 26 3.89 -3.04 4.79
C PHE A 26 2.98 -4.25 4.65
N LEU A 27 3.52 -5.35 4.11
CA LEU A 27 2.88 -6.65 4.07
C LEU A 27 3.61 -7.63 4.99
N ASP A 28 2.86 -8.47 5.67
CA ASP A 28 3.40 -9.64 6.36
C ASP A 28 3.75 -10.78 5.39
N GLU A 29 4.32 -11.87 5.89
CA GLU A 29 4.68 -13.04 5.06
C GLU A 29 3.47 -13.69 4.38
N SER A 30 2.29 -13.56 4.99
CA SER A 30 1.02 -14.08 4.48
C SER A 30 0.39 -13.17 3.42
N GLY A 31 0.92 -11.95 3.23
CA GLY A 31 0.40 -10.97 2.28
C GLY A 31 -0.70 -10.08 2.85
N HIS A 32 -0.85 -9.99 4.18
CA HIS A 32 -1.76 -9.03 4.79
C HIS A 32 -1.03 -7.72 5.12
N HIS A 33 -1.75 -6.61 4.96
CA HIS A 33 -1.23 -5.29 5.30
C HIS A 33 -1.05 -5.13 6.81
N VAL A 34 0.12 -4.66 7.22
CA VAL A 34 0.45 -4.34 8.60
C VAL A 34 -0.01 -2.90 8.88
N LYS A 35 -1.27 -2.75 9.29
CA LYS A 35 -1.95 -1.45 9.51
C LYS A 35 -1.09 -0.43 10.25
N ASP A 36 -0.48 -0.84 11.37
CA ASP A 36 0.29 0.06 12.23
C ASP A 36 1.53 0.62 11.51
N VAL A 37 2.20 -0.18 10.68
CA VAL A 37 3.38 0.25 9.92
C VAL A 37 2.97 1.26 8.84
N LEU A 38 1.88 0.99 8.13
CA LEU A 38 1.33 1.90 7.11
C LEU A 38 0.91 3.24 7.70
N ILE A 39 0.13 3.23 8.78
CA ILE A 39 -0.30 4.48 9.46
C ILE A 39 0.92 5.25 9.95
N LYS A 40 1.89 4.57 10.56
CA LYS A 40 3.11 5.20 11.06
C LYS A 40 3.91 5.87 9.95
N GLU A 41 4.14 5.19 8.82
CA GLU A 41 4.83 5.78 7.66
C GLU A 41 4.05 6.96 7.06
N MET A 42 2.73 6.85 6.94
CA MET A 42 1.89 7.96 6.48
C MET A 42 1.96 9.14 7.45
N ALA A 43 1.90 8.89 8.76
CA ALA A 43 1.98 9.92 9.80
C ALA A 43 3.35 10.62 9.77
N MET A 44 4.45 9.89 9.57
CA MET A 44 5.78 10.50 9.43
C MET A 44 5.87 11.44 8.22
N LYS A 45 5.24 11.07 7.08
CA LYS A 45 5.25 11.90 5.86
C LYS A 45 4.30 13.08 5.93
N LEU A 46 3.15 12.92 6.61
CA LEU A 46 2.11 13.95 6.72
C LEU A 46 2.32 14.89 7.91
N GLY A 47 3.07 14.46 8.93
CA GLY A 47 3.19 15.16 10.21
C GLY A 47 1.90 15.13 11.05
N ASP A 48 0.95 14.26 10.72
CA ASP A 48 -0.39 14.19 11.32
C ASP A 48 -0.90 12.75 11.35
N GLU A 49 -0.93 12.18 12.56
CA GLU A 49 -1.36 10.80 12.82
C GLU A 49 -2.88 10.60 12.64
N ALA A 50 -3.69 11.61 12.98
CA ALA A 50 -5.13 11.53 12.80
C ALA A 50 -5.49 11.53 11.31
N LYS A 51 -4.81 12.37 10.53
CA LYS A 51 -4.97 12.39 9.07
C LYS A 51 -4.43 11.11 8.41
N ALA A 52 -3.32 10.57 8.90
CA ALA A 52 -2.81 9.28 8.43
C ALA A 52 -3.80 8.14 8.67
N THR A 53 -4.40 8.07 9.86
CA THR A 53 -5.42 7.09 10.20
C THR A 53 -6.66 7.25 9.30
N GLN A 54 -7.13 8.49 9.11
CA GLN A 54 -8.26 8.78 8.23
C GLN A 54 -7.99 8.37 6.78
N LEU A 55 -6.77 8.59 6.28
CA LEU A 55 -6.37 8.18 4.93
C LEU A 55 -6.29 6.67 4.80
N TYR A 56 -5.71 5.98 5.79
CA TYR A 56 -5.69 4.52 5.83
C TYR A 56 -7.12 3.98 5.75
N ASP A 57 -8.02 4.41 6.62
CA ASP A 57 -9.38 3.89 6.66
C ASP A 57 -10.19 4.21 5.37
N LYS A 58 -9.80 5.26 4.64
CA LYS A 58 -10.44 5.64 3.37
C LYS A 58 -9.88 4.90 2.15
N CYS A 59 -8.58 4.62 2.13
CA CYS A 59 -7.87 4.13 0.95
C CYS A 59 -7.50 2.65 1.05
N PHE A 60 -7.54 2.05 2.23
CA PHE A 60 -7.27 0.63 2.41
C PHE A 60 -8.28 -0.22 1.64
N VAL A 61 -7.77 -1.17 0.85
CA VAL A 61 -8.56 -2.12 0.07
C VAL A 61 -8.23 -3.54 0.52
N ASP A 62 -9.27 -4.33 0.79
CA ASP A 62 -9.17 -5.77 1.04
C ASP A 62 -10.18 -6.49 0.13
N THR A 63 -9.67 -7.04 -0.95
CA THR A 63 -10.42 -7.82 -1.94
C THR A 63 -10.12 -9.32 -1.82
N GLY A 64 -9.28 -9.73 -0.87
CA GLY A 64 -8.75 -11.09 -0.74
C GLY A 64 -7.71 -11.45 -1.81
N ASN A 65 -7.26 -10.50 -2.62
CA ASN A 65 -6.18 -10.67 -3.59
C ASN A 65 -5.11 -9.61 -3.35
N VAL A 66 -3.99 -10.04 -2.78
CA VAL A 66 -2.87 -9.16 -2.43
C VAL A 66 -2.35 -8.36 -3.63
N GLU A 67 -2.31 -8.92 -4.84
CA GLU A 67 -1.84 -8.16 -6.02
C GLU A 67 -2.81 -7.04 -6.41
N GLU A 68 -4.11 -7.24 -6.22
CA GLU A 68 -5.14 -6.22 -6.48
C GLU A 68 -5.21 -5.18 -5.37
N ASP A 69 -5.09 -5.62 -4.11
CA ASP A 69 -5.19 -4.77 -2.93
C ASP A 69 -4.04 -3.76 -2.89
N VAL A 70 -2.83 -4.26 -3.11
CA VAL A 70 -1.61 -3.45 -3.21
C VAL A 70 -1.69 -2.48 -4.39
N PHE A 71 -2.14 -2.94 -5.56
CA PHE A 71 -2.23 -2.10 -6.75
C PHE A 71 -3.27 -0.99 -6.63
N LYS A 72 -4.40 -1.24 -5.96
CA LYS A 72 -5.45 -0.23 -5.74
C LYS A 72 -5.14 0.75 -4.61
N SER A 73 -4.25 0.36 -3.71
CA SER A 73 -3.82 1.18 -2.58
C SER A 73 -2.61 2.08 -2.89
N ALA A 74 -1.95 1.86 -4.04
CA ALA A 74 -0.82 2.63 -4.57
C ALA A 74 -1.25 3.90 -5.33
#